data_AF-A0A969HS75-F1
#
_entry.id   AF-A0A969HS75-F1
#
_cell.length_a   1.000
_cell.length_b   1.000
_cell.length_c   1.000
_cell.angle_alpha   90.00
_cell.angle_beta   90.00
_cell.angle_gamma   90.00
#
_symmetry.space_group_name_H-M   'P 1'
#
loop_
_entity.id
_entity.type
_entity.pdbx_description
1 polymer ?
#
loop_
_entity_poly.entity_id
_entity_poly.type
_entity_poly.pdbx_seq_one_letter_code
_entity_poly.pdbx_strand_id
1 'polypeptide(L)'
;MIGVSVADSRCLLTAEQLLHMGNLLLRLRPDDRAGVCFVGGHFATLAATLPATTARQPARIVSLDTMLGEDTFLVLAGTQGALACLTVNSPQGYHTRIYSDLERVDRAALVLAQFAATDYQMDVSGSLEQQRAFIARVVIMLLTDNALQKQDLTALLPDDQAWLRLARGLATHPDPATVLTLPSVQQMIRACGGERALIGTFEADQQAIRWPAPPIQRPRTA
;
A
#
# COMPACT_ATOMS: atom_id res chain seq x y z
N MET A 1 -6.61 18.23 11.18
CA MET A 1 -7.41 17.00 11.32
C MET A 1 -8.10 16.74 9.98
N ILE A 2 -7.60 15.79 9.20
CA ILE A 2 -8.23 15.38 7.93
C ILE A 2 -9.62 14.86 8.30
N GLY A 3 -10.69 15.51 7.83
CA GLY A 3 -12.08 15.33 8.27
C GLY A 3 -12.71 13.98 7.87
N VAL A 4 -12.06 12.89 8.27
CA VAL A 4 -12.34 11.53 7.84
C VAL A 4 -12.44 10.67 9.11
N SER A 5 -13.64 10.15 9.39
CA SER A 5 -13.86 9.27 10.54
C SER A 5 -13.14 7.94 10.30
N VAL A 6 -12.11 7.68 11.12
CA VAL A 6 -11.44 6.36 11.21
C VAL A 6 -11.95 5.57 12.41
N ALA A 7 -12.59 6.24 13.38
CA ALA A 7 -13.16 5.62 14.58
C ALA A 7 -14.19 4.53 14.27
N ASP A 8 -14.88 4.62 13.13
CA ASP A 8 -15.86 3.61 12.70
C ASP A 8 -15.21 2.41 11.97
N SER A 9 -13.88 2.43 11.75
CA SER A 9 -13.18 1.31 11.12
C SER A 9 -13.23 0.08 12.02
N ARG A 10 -13.61 -1.07 11.44
CA ARG A 10 -13.58 -2.36 12.14
C ARG A 10 -12.21 -3.02 12.13
N CYS A 11 -11.24 -2.47 11.38
CA CYS A 11 -9.88 -3.00 11.35
C CYS A 11 -9.10 -2.47 12.55
N LEU A 12 -8.89 -3.34 13.54
CA LEU A 12 -8.13 -3.05 14.75
C LEU A 12 -6.75 -3.70 14.68
N LEU A 13 -5.70 -2.89 14.72
CA LEU A 13 -4.32 -3.36 14.69
C LEU A 13 -3.63 -3.16 16.04
N THR A 14 -2.76 -4.09 16.43
CA THR A 14 -1.82 -3.85 17.54
C THR A 14 -0.75 -2.85 17.12
N ALA A 15 -0.03 -2.26 18.08
CA ALA A 15 1.08 -1.36 17.78
C ALA A 15 2.15 -2.02 16.88
N GLU A 16 2.47 -3.30 17.15
CA GLU A 16 3.42 -4.08 16.35
C GLU A 16 2.93 -4.30 14.91
N GLN A 17 1.65 -4.69 14.75
CA GLN A 17 1.04 -4.86 13.43
C GLN A 17 0.97 -3.54 12.66
N LEU A 18 0.68 -2.44 13.36
CA LEU A 18 0.64 -1.12 12.77
C LEU A 18 2.02 -0.71 12.24
N LEU A 19 3.06 -0.79 13.07
CA LEU A 19 4.44 -0.48 12.68
C LEU A 19 4.94 -1.39 11.54
N HIS A 20 4.63 -2.68 11.62
CA HIS A 20 4.94 -3.64 10.56
C HIS A 20 4.28 -3.24 9.24
N MET A 21 2.98 -2.94 9.26
CA MET A 21 2.25 -2.47 8.08
C MET A 21 2.85 -1.17 7.52
N GLY A 22 3.18 -0.20 8.38
CA GLY A 22 3.84 1.04 7.95
C GLY A 22 5.16 0.77 7.23
N ASN A 23 5.99 -0.13 7.75
CA ASN A 23 7.25 -0.52 7.12
C ASN A 23 7.02 -1.17 5.75
N LEU A 24 6.02 -2.04 5.62
CA LEU A 24 5.65 -2.63 4.33
C LEU A 24 5.20 -1.57 3.33
N LEU A 25 4.35 -0.63 3.73
CA LEU A 25 3.88 0.47 2.87
C LEU A 25 5.04 1.36 2.42
N LEU A 26 5.97 1.70 3.32
CA LEU A 26 7.16 2.49 3.01
C LEU A 26 8.08 1.79 2.01
N ARG A 27 8.22 0.46 2.09
CA ARG A 27 9.01 -0.35 1.15
C ARG A 27 8.35 -0.49 -0.23
N LEU A 28 7.02 -0.46 -0.29
CA LEU A 28 6.27 -0.55 -1.54
C LEU A 28 6.19 0.79 -2.29
N ARG A 29 6.63 1.88 -1.66
CA ARG A 29 6.55 3.23 -2.20
C ARG A 29 7.04 3.28 -3.65
N PRO A 30 6.28 3.93 -4.56
CA PRO A 30 6.71 4.12 -5.93
C PRO A 30 8.04 4.88 -6.00
N ASP A 31 8.82 4.65 -7.06
CA ASP A 31 10.05 5.41 -7.33
C ASP A 31 9.70 6.75 -7.98
N ASP A 32 8.95 7.54 -7.22
CA ASP A 32 8.48 8.86 -7.63
C ASP A 32 9.44 9.94 -7.13
N ARG A 33 10.07 10.63 -8.08
CA ARG A 33 10.98 11.75 -7.81
C ARG A 33 10.26 12.97 -7.21
N ALA A 34 9.00 13.17 -7.57
CA ALA A 34 8.16 14.25 -7.05
C ALA A 34 7.35 13.80 -5.82
N GLY A 35 7.40 12.51 -5.48
CA GLY A 35 6.63 11.97 -4.37
C GLY A 35 7.13 12.47 -3.01
N VAL A 36 6.21 12.59 -2.06
CA VAL A 36 6.51 12.91 -0.66
C VAL A 36 5.78 11.93 0.24
N CYS A 37 6.43 11.51 1.32
CA CYS A 37 5.88 10.67 2.36
C CYS A 37 5.83 11.46 3.66
N PHE A 38 4.64 11.78 4.15
CA PHE A 38 4.47 12.39 5.46
C PHE A 38 4.16 11.31 6.49
N VAL A 39 4.81 11.36 7.65
CA VAL A 39 4.54 10.45 8.77
C VAL A 39 4.41 11.21 10.08
N GLY A 40 3.57 10.69 10.97
CA GLY A 40 3.39 11.22 12.33
C GLY A 40 3.07 10.10 13.34
N GLY A 41 3.25 10.43 14.62
CA GLY A 41 3.03 9.50 15.73
C GLY A 41 3.92 8.26 15.62
N HIS A 42 3.34 7.07 15.83
CA HIS A 42 4.13 5.82 15.84
C HIS A 42 4.90 5.59 14.53
N PHE A 43 4.37 6.04 13.39
CA PHE A 43 5.06 5.90 12.10
C PHE A 43 6.30 6.78 11.94
N ALA A 44 6.43 7.85 12.71
CA ALA A 44 7.62 8.70 12.65
C ALA A 44 8.89 7.97 13.09
N THR A 45 8.76 7.04 14.04
CA THR A 45 9.86 6.15 14.45
C THR A 45 10.39 5.31 13.27
N LEU A 46 9.54 4.94 12.31
CA LEU A 46 9.94 4.18 11.13
C LEU A 46 10.80 5.02 10.19
N ALA A 47 10.53 6.32 10.05
CA ALA A 47 11.32 7.20 9.20
C ALA A 47 12.79 7.27 9.62
N ALA A 48 13.06 7.22 10.93
CA ALA A 48 14.42 7.21 11.46
C ALA A 48 15.17 5.88 11.21
N THR A 49 14.44 4.79 11.00
CA THR A 49 15.03 3.43 10.83
C THR A 49 15.24 3.02 9.38
N LEU A 50 14.75 3.80 8.41
CA LEU A 50 14.95 3.52 7.01
C LEU A 50 16.39 3.86 6.61
N PRO A 51 17.16 2.92 6.03
CA PRO A 51 18.53 3.20 5.63
C PRO A 51 18.54 4.27 4.53
N ALA A 52 19.32 5.33 4.74
CA ALA A 52 19.56 6.41 3.78
C ALA A 52 20.19 5.94 2.45
N THR A 53 20.51 4.65 2.33
CA THR A 53 21.38 4.04 1.33
C THR A 53 20.71 3.00 0.44
N THR A 54 19.37 2.96 0.35
CA THR A 54 18.75 2.23 -0.77
C THR A 54 18.93 3.06 -2.05
N ALA A 55 19.56 2.47 -3.07
CA ALA A 55 19.97 3.14 -4.32
C ALA A 55 18.81 3.63 -5.22
N ARG A 56 17.55 3.43 -4.81
CA ARG A 56 16.39 4.18 -5.32
C ARG A 56 16.26 5.37 -4.37
N GLN A 57 16.40 6.62 -4.79
CA GLN A 57 16.03 7.73 -3.92
C GLN A 57 14.50 7.90 -4.01
N PRO A 58 13.72 7.32 -3.10
CA PRO A 58 12.28 7.20 -3.28
C PRO A 58 11.62 8.32 -2.48
N ALA A 59 10.57 8.98 -2.96
CA ALA A 59 9.74 9.97 -2.27
C ALA A 59 10.24 10.55 -0.91
N ARG A 60 10.54 11.86 -0.83
CA ARG A 60 11.07 12.53 0.37
C ARG A 60 10.22 12.20 1.60
N ILE A 61 10.82 11.66 2.67
CA ILE A 61 10.12 11.37 3.92
C ILE A 61 10.20 12.59 4.84
N VAL A 62 9.05 13.05 5.33
CA VAL A 62 8.88 14.21 6.20
C VAL A 62 8.18 13.73 7.48
N SER A 63 8.86 13.87 8.62
CA SER A 63 8.30 13.53 9.93
C SER A 63 7.67 14.75 10.60
N LEU A 64 6.48 14.59 11.17
CA LEU A 64 5.68 15.63 11.82
C LEU A 64 5.44 15.35 13.31
N ASP A 65 6.35 14.62 13.96
CA ASP A 65 6.25 14.06 15.33
C ASP A 65 5.88 15.07 16.44
N THR A 66 6.04 16.37 16.21
CA THR A 66 5.80 17.43 17.21
C THR A 66 4.74 18.44 16.79
N MET A 67 4.27 18.41 15.54
CA MET A 67 3.40 19.44 14.96
C MET A 67 1.91 19.09 15.03
N LEU A 68 1.58 17.80 15.07
CA LEU A 68 0.20 17.30 14.96
C LEU A 68 -0.23 16.42 16.15
N GLY A 69 0.55 16.38 17.22
CA GLY A 69 0.25 15.60 18.43
C GLY A 69 0.54 14.11 18.27
N GLU A 70 -0.20 13.28 19.01
CA GLU A 70 -0.04 11.81 19.03
C GLU A 70 -0.73 11.09 17.85
N ASP A 71 -1.35 11.86 16.95
CA ASP A 71 -2.06 11.32 15.79
C ASP A 71 -1.11 10.52 14.91
N THR A 72 -1.39 9.23 14.78
CA THR A 72 -0.56 8.31 14.00
C THR A 72 -1.09 8.20 12.57
N PHE A 73 -0.28 8.65 11.61
CA PHE A 73 -0.65 8.65 10.19
C PHE A 73 0.57 8.46 9.29
N LEU A 74 0.30 7.96 8.09
CA LEU A 74 1.27 7.84 7.01
C LEU A 74 0.57 8.23 5.71
N VAL A 75 1.11 9.22 5.00
CA VAL A 75 0.59 9.71 3.73
C VAL A 75 1.69 9.62 2.69
N LEU A 76 1.53 8.74 1.72
CA LEU A 76 2.32 8.64 0.51
C LEU A 76 1.59 9.45 -0.57
N ALA A 77 2.20 10.52 -1.04
CA ALA A 77 1.62 11.34 -2.09
C ALA A 77 2.59 11.37 -3.28
N GLY A 78 2.11 10.92 -4.43
CA GLY A 78 2.93 10.80 -5.64
C GLY A 78 2.09 10.55 -6.88
N THR A 79 2.67 10.90 -8.02
CA THR A 79 2.19 10.70 -9.39
C THR A 79 2.12 9.23 -9.80
N GLN A 80 2.96 8.37 -9.24
CA GLN A 80 2.94 6.92 -9.54
C GLN A 80 2.13 6.10 -8.52
N GLY A 81 1.76 6.70 -7.40
CA GLY A 81 1.08 6.03 -6.31
C GLY A 81 0.84 6.96 -5.13
N ALA A 82 -0.41 7.08 -4.72
CA ALA A 82 -0.81 7.82 -3.53
C ALA A 82 -1.66 6.94 -2.61
N LEU A 83 -1.39 7.03 -1.31
CA LEU A 83 -2.07 6.27 -0.27
C LEU A 83 -1.96 6.99 1.07
N ALA A 84 -3.06 7.05 1.82
CA ALA A 84 -3.06 7.54 3.19
C ALA A 84 -3.51 6.43 4.14
N CYS A 85 -2.65 6.06 5.08
CA CYS A 85 -2.97 5.21 6.21
C CYS A 85 -3.23 6.11 7.43
N LEU A 86 -4.48 6.14 7.87
CA LEU A 86 -4.91 6.93 9.02
C LEU A 86 -5.28 6.00 10.17
N THR A 87 -4.95 6.41 11.39
CA THR A 87 -5.29 5.64 12.59
C THR A 87 -5.89 6.50 13.68
N VAL A 88 -6.71 5.88 14.52
CA VAL A 88 -7.21 6.44 15.77
C VAL A 88 -6.93 5.45 16.89
N ASN A 89 -6.35 5.96 17.98
CA ASN A 89 -6.05 5.16 19.16
C ASN A 89 -7.35 4.73 19.88
N SER A 90 -7.37 3.50 20.37
CA SER A 90 -8.46 2.88 21.13
C SER A 90 -7.87 2.03 22.26
N PRO A 91 -8.61 1.79 23.37
CA PRO A 91 -8.11 0.98 24.47
C PRO A 91 -7.63 -0.43 24.06
N GLN A 92 -8.12 -0.96 22.94
CA GLN A 92 -7.80 -2.30 22.45
C GLN A 92 -6.73 -2.31 21.34
N GLY A 93 -6.32 -1.15 20.83
CA GLY A 93 -5.38 -1.04 19.70
C GLY A 93 -5.67 0.18 18.82
N TYR A 94 -5.34 0.09 17.54
CA TYR A 94 -5.46 1.19 16.59
C TYR A 94 -6.52 0.88 15.54
N HIS A 95 -7.62 1.63 15.55
CA HIS A 95 -8.56 1.62 14.43
C HIS A 95 -7.85 2.19 13.22
N THR A 96 -7.73 1.40 12.17
CA THR A 96 -6.87 1.73 11.03
C THR A 96 -7.68 1.69 9.75
N ARG A 97 -7.45 2.66 8.86
CA ARG A 97 -8.02 2.66 7.52
C ARG A 97 -7.04 3.23 6.50
N ILE A 98 -7.02 2.61 5.33
CA ILE A 98 -6.23 3.02 4.19
C ILE A 98 -7.15 3.64 3.14
N TYR A 99 -6.73 4.79 2.62
CA TYR A 99 -7.37 5.51 1.52
C TYR A 99 -6.43 5.55 0.32
N SER A 100 -6.95 5.24 -0.86
CA SER A 100 -6.23 5.21 -2.13
C SER A 100 -6.76 6.24 -3.14
N ASP A 101 -7.76 7.03 -2.76
CA ASP A 101 -8.32 8.10 -3.58
C ASP A 101 -7.29 9.23 -3.75
N LEU A 102 -6.87 9.46 -4.99
CA LEU A 102 -5.81 10.42 -5.32
C LEU A 102 -6.12 11.84 -4.83
N GLU A 103 -7.36 12.31 -5.02
CA GLU A 103 -7.73 13.68 -4.64
C GLU A 103 -7.72 13.85 -3.13
N ARG A 104 -8.21 12.86 -2.38
CA ARG A 104 -8.19 12.90 -0.91
C ARG A 104 -6.78 12.82 -0.35
N VAL A 105 -5.95 11.97 -0.92
CA VAL A 105 -4.55 11.82 -0.50
C VAL A 105 -3.75 13.09 -0.82
N ASP A 106 -3.96 13.69 -1.99
CA ASP A 106 -3.32 14.95 -2.39
C ASP A 106 -3.74 16.11 -1.47
N ARG A 107 -5.04 16.26 -1.19
CA ARG A 107 -5.53 17.26 -0.22
C ARG A 107 -4.93 17.05 1.17
N ALA A 108 -4.82 15.80 1.63
CA ALA A 108 -4.15 15.49 2.89
C ALA A 108 -2.67 15.90 2.85
N ALA A 109 -1.96 15.58 1.78
CA ALA A 109 -0.56 15.93 1.59
C ALA A 109 -0.34 17.45 1.55
N LEU A 110 -1.17 18.21 0.85
CA LEU A 110 -1.14 19.68 0.82
C LEU A 110 -1.28 20.28 2.23
N VAL A 111 -2.22 19.76 3.03
CA VAL A 111 -2.40 20.21 4.41
C VAL A 111 -1.16 19.88 5.25
N LEU A 112 -0.64 18.65 5.16
CA LEU A 112 0.55 18.23 5.91
C LEU A 112 1.80 19.00 5.50
N ALA A 113 1.94 19.35 4.21
CA ALA A 113 3.03 20.15 3.69
C ALA A 113 3.05 21.57 4.29
N GLN A 114 1.87 22.17 4.51
CA GLN A 114 1.75 23.47 5.19
C GLN A 114 2.27 23.40 6.63
N PHE A 115 1.92 22.34 7.38
CA PHE A 115 2.45 22.12 8.73
C PHE A 115 3.96 21.86 8.74
N ALA A 116 4.47 21.18 7.71
CA ALA A 116 5.88 20.88 7.55
C ALA A 116 6.72 22.05 7.00
N ALA A 117 6.12 23.21 6.71
CA ALA A 117 6.76 24.32 5.98
C ALA A 117 7.53 23.83 4.73
N THR A 118 6.92 22.90 4.01
CA THR A 118 7.56 22.13 2.96
C THR A 118 6.88 22.41 1.63
N ASP A 119 7.66 22.77 0.61
CA ASP A 119 7.11 22.91 -0.74
C ASP A 119 6.65 21.54 -1.26
N TYR A 120 5.34 21.45 -1.50
CA TYR A 120 4.67 20.32 -2.12
C TYR A 120 3.71 20.86 -3.16
N GLN A 121 3.93 20.43 -4.41
CA GLN A 121 3.04 20.68 -5.54
C GLN A 121 2.92 19.37 -6.30
N MET A 122 1.68 18.95 -6.59
CA MET A 122 1.43 17.80 -7.45
C MET A 122 1.09 18.34 -8.84
N ASP A 123 2.13 18.50 -9.67
CA ASP A 123 2.01 19.17 -10.98
C ASP A 123 1.21 18.38 -12.03
N VAL A 124 0.99 17.08 -11.80
CA VAL A 124 0.26 16.21 -12.73
C VAL A 124 -0.54 15.19 -11.93
N SER A 125 -1.85 15.10 -12.19
CA SER A 125 -2.66 13.97 -11.72
C SER A 125 -1.98 12.68 -12.17
N GLY A 126 -1.50 11.90 -11.21
CA GLY A 126 -0.80 10.66 -11.48
C GLY A 126 -1.52 9.76 -12.48
N SER A 127 -0.77 8.97 -13.26
CA SER A 127 -1.41 8.01 -14.17
C SER A 127 -2.32 7.10 -13.36
N LEU A 128 -3.63 7.14 -13.62
CA LEU A 128 -4.61 6.27 -12.94
C LEU A 128 -4.20 4.79 -13.04
N GLU A 129 -3.51 4.43 -14.10
CA GLU A 129 -2.98 3.09 -14.33
C GLU A 129 -1.84 2.74 -13.35
N GLN A 130 -0.90 3.67 -13.13
CA GLN A 130 0.19 3.50 -12.16
C GLN A 130 -0.36 3.44 -10.73
N GLN A 131 -1.33 4.31 -10.41
CA GLN A 131 -2.04 4.27 -9.13
C GLN A 131 -2.66 2.89 -8.90
N ARG A 132 -3.40 2.36 -9.88
CA ARG A 132 -4.04 1.04 -9.78
C ARG A 132 -3.03 -0.10 -9.62
N ALA A 133 -1.91 -0.06 -10.35
CA ALA A 133 -0.84 -1.04 -10.19
C ALA A 133 -0.19 -0.96 -8.81
N PHE A 134 0.01 0.24 -8.28
CA PHE A 134 0.49 0.45 -6.92
C PHE A 134 -0.47 -0.13 -5.88
N ILE A 135 -1.77 0.17 -5.97
CA ILE A 135 -2.78 -0.39 -5.06
C ILE A 135 -2.86 -1.90 -5.15
N ALA A 136 -2.79 -2.49 -6.35
CA ALA A 136 -2.76 -3.94 -6.51
C ALA A 136 -1.55 -4.57 -5.79
N ARG A 137 -0.36 -3.96 -5.88
CA ARG A 137 0.84 -4.41 -5.14
C ARG A 137 0.66 -4.33 -3.63
N VAL A 138 0.04 -3.24 -3.13
CA VAL A 138 -0.30 -3.07 -1.71
C VAL A 138 -1.26 -4.18 -1.26
N VAL A 139 -2.32 -4.44 -2.02
CA VAL A 139 -3.30 -5.48 -1.71
C VAL A 139 -2.67 -6.87 -1.66
N ILE A 140 -1.84 -7.22 -2.65
CA ILE A 140 -1.15 -8.52 -2.69
C ILE A 140 -0.25 -8.67 -1.47
N MET A 141 0.56 -7.66 -1.17
CA MET A 141 1.44 -7.67 0.00
C MET A 141 0.64 -7.91 1.28
N LEU A 142 -0.44 -7.16 1.51
CA LEU A 142 -1.26 -7.28 2.72
C LEU A 142 -1.92 -8.66 2.86
N LEU A 143 -2.33 -9.27 1.74
CA LEU A 143 -2.93 -10.61 1.74
C LEU A 143 -1.89 -11.71 2.00
N THR A 144 -0.67 -11.53 1.52
CA THR A 144 0.41 -12.52 1.69
C THR A 144 1.13 -12.38 3.03
N ASP A 145 0.97 -11.27 3.74
CA ASP A 145 1.67 -11.01 5.00
C ASP A 145 1.05 -11.77 6.19
N ASN A 146 1.84 -12.66 6.80
CA ASN A 146 1.39 -13.52 7.89
C ASN A 146 0.94 -12.76 9.15
N ALA A 147 1.49 -11.56 9.40
CA ALA A 147 1.12 -10.78 10.58
C ALA A 147 -0.25 -10.09 10.41
N LEU A 148 -0.70 -9.89 9.17
CA LEU A 148 -1.93 -9.19 8.81
C LEU A 148 -3.04 -10.11 8.26
N GLN A 149 -2.75 -11.37 7.91
CA GLN A 149 -3.71 -12.32 7.33
C GLN A 149 -5.00 -12.53 8.14
N LYS A 150 -4.96 -12.39 9.47
CA LYS A 150 -6.13 -12.56 10.35
C LYS A 150 -7.00 -11.31 10.46
N GLN A 151 -6.58 -10.19 9.87
CA GLN A 151 -7.26 -8.91 9.99
C GLN A 151 -8.36 -8.73 8.95
N ASP A 152 -9.34 -7.91 9.29
CA ASP A 152 -10.39 -7.50 8.36
C ASP A 152 -9.83 -6.53 7.31
N LEU A 153 -9.21 -7.08 6.27
CA LEU A 153 -8.67 -6.30 5.16
C LEU A 153 -9.76 -5.55 4.37
N THR A 154 -11.02 -6.01 4.45
CA THR A 154 -12.15 -5.29 3.83
C THR A 154 -12.54 -4.04 4.61
N ALA A 155 -12.36 -4.02 5.93
CA ALA A 155 -12.45 -2.81 6.74
C ALA A 155 -11.22 -1.91 6.60
N LEU A 156 -10.03 -2.50 6.35
CA LEU A 156 -8.79 -1.74 6.14
C LEU A 156 -8.79 -0.95 4.82
N LEU A 157 -9.27 -1.58 3.74
CA LEU A 157 -9.30 -1.06 2.36
C LEU A 157 -10.73 -1.11 1.79
N PRO A 158 -11.67 -0.34 2.34
CA PRO A 158 -13.08 -0.46 1.97
C PRO A 158 -13.37 0.04 0.56
N ASP A 159 -12.53 0.92 0.02
CA ASP A 159 -12.69 1.49 -1.32
C ASP A 159 -12.04 0.58 -2.41
N ASP A 160 -11.18 -0.37 -2.02
CA ASP A 160 -10.40 -1.24 -2.92
C ASP A 160 -10.85 -2.72 -2.90
N GLN A 161 -12.13 -2.96 -2.59
CA GLN A 161 -12.67 -4.33 -2.48
C GLN A 161 -12.53 -5.15 -3.77
N ALA A 162 -12.59 -4.52 -4.94
CA ALA A 162 -12.43 -5.21 -6.22
C ALA A 162 -11.04 -5.86 -6.32
N TRP A 163 -9.99 -5.14 -5.90
CA TRP A 163 -8.62 -5.66 -5.84
C TRP A 163 -8.48 -6.78 -4.81
N LEU A 164 -9.08 -6.63 -3.63
CA LEU A 164 -9.07 -7.68 -2.59
C LEU A 164 -9.74 -8.97 -3.07
N ARG A 165 -10.89 -8.87 -3.76
CA ARG A 165 -11.61 -10.03 -4.30
C ARG A 165 -10.78 -10.74 -5.38
N LEU A 166 -10.18 -9.99 -6.30
CA LEU A 166 -9.31 -10.53 -7.34
C LEU A 166 -8.11 -11.26 -6.71
N ALA A 167 -7.40 -10.62 -5.79
CA ALA A 167 -6.20 -11.19 -5.19
C ALA A 167 -6.50 -12.43 -4.33
N ARG A 168 -7.63 -12.46 -3.59
CA ARG A 168 -8.09 -13.67 -2.89
C ARG A 168 -8.40 -14.81 -3.87
N GLY A 169 -9.09 -14.53 -4.96
CA GLY A 169 -9.39 -15.52 -6.00
C GLY A 169 -8.12 -16.11 -6.61
N LEU A 170 -7.12 -15.28 -6.90
CA LEU A 170 -5.81 -15.71 -7.40
C LEU A 170 -5.05 -16.56 -6.38
N ALA A 171 -5.04 -16.17 -5.11
CA ALA A 171 -4.32 -16.88 -4.05
C ALA A 171 -4.87 -18.30 -3.79
N THR A 172 -6.16 -18.54 -4.08
CA THR A 172 -6.79 -19.87 -3.94
C THR A 172 -6.55 -20.79 -5.13
N HIS A 173 -5.98 -20.29 -6.23
CA HIS A 173 -5.76 -21.09 -7.43
C HIS A 173 -4.39 -21.77 -7.42
N PRO A 174 -4.29 -23.06 -7.78
CA PRO A 174 -3.01 -23.80 -7.77
C PRO A 174 -1.98 -23.27 -8.77
N ASP A 175 -2.43 -22.56 -9.81
CA ASP A 175 -1.57 -21.86 -10.76
C ASP A 175 -2.09 -20.44 -11.02
N PRO A 176 -1.64 -19.44 -10.24
CA PRO A 176 -2.09 -18.06 -10.38
C PRO A 176 -1.66 -17.42 -11.71
N ALA A 177 -0.53 -17.86 -12.29
CA ALA A 177 -0.05 -17.33 -13.56
C ALA A 177 -1.00 -17.68 -14.70
N THR A 178 -1.50 -18.91 -14.71
CA THR A 178 -2.53 -19.35 -15.68
C THR A 178 -3.88 -18.64 -15.47
N VAL A 179 -4.24 -18.26 -14.25
CA VAL A 179 -5.48 -17.49 -14.01
C VAL A 179 -5.39 -16.09 -14.61
N LEU A 180 -4.22 -15.45 -14.53
CA LEU A 180 -3.99 -14.12 -15.10
C LEU A 180 -4.06 -14.09 -16.64
N THR A 181 -3.92 -15.25 -17.31
CA THR A 181 -4.10 -15.37 -18.75
C THR A 181 -5.55 -15.62 -19.17
N LEU A 182 -6.47 -15.89 -18.23
CA LEU A 182 -7.88 -16.11 -18.55
C LEU A 182 -8.54 -14.81 -19.05
N PRO A 183 -9.29 -14.86 -20.19
CA PRO A 183 -9.92 -13.68 -20.77
C PRO A 183 -10.86 -12.94 -19.80
N SER A 184 -11.58 -13.65 -18.95
CA SER A 184 -12.48 -13.07 -17.94
C SER A 184 -11.72 -12.32 -16.83
N VAL A 185 -10.55 -12.83 -16.43
CA VAL A 185 -9.69 -12.20 -15.43
C VAL A 185 -9.00 -10.99 -16.02
N GLN A 186 -8.52 -11.09 -17.26
CA GLN A 186 -8.02 -9.94 -18.00
C GLN A 186 -9.12 -8.89 -18.15
N GLN A 187 -10.33 -9.25 -18.58
CA GLN A 187 -11.47 -8.34 -18.68
C GLN A 187 -11.82 -7.69 -17.34
N MET A 188 -11.68 -8.41 -16.21
CA MET A 188 -11.85 -7.84 -14.88
C MET A 188 -10.72 -6.86 -14.52
N ILE A 189 -9.46 -7.18 -14.83
CA ILE A 189 -8.31 -6.26 -14.67
C ILE A 189 -8.50 -4.99 -15.53
N ARG A 190 -9.06 -5.15 -16.75
CA ARG A 190 -9.44 -4.05 -17.63
C ARG A 190 -10.58 -3.22 -17.06
N ALA A 191 -11.61 -3.85 -16.50
CA ALA A 191 -12.71 -3.17 -15.84
C ALA A 191 -12.25 -2.41 -14.58
N CYS A 192 -11.26 -2.94 -13.87
CA CYS A 192 -10.57 -2.26 -12.78
C CYS A 192 -9.55 -1.22 -13.28
N GLY A 193 -9.28 -1.18 -14.59
CA GLY A 193 -8.49 -0.19 -15.32
C GLY A 193 -6.98 -0.20 -15.05
N GLY A 194 -6.43 -1.34 -14.64
CA GLY A 194 -4.99 -1.54 -14.36
C GLY A 194 -4.23 -2.20 -15.52
N GLU A 195 -4.78 -2.16 -16.73
CA GLU A 195 -4.41 -3.05 -17.85
C GLU A 195 -2.94 -2.99 -18.24
N ARG A 196 -2.36 -1.84 -18.63
CA ARG A 196 -0.98 -1.84 -19.15
C ARG A 196 0.09 -1.92 -18.05
N ALA A 197 -0.17 -1.37 -16.87
CA ALA A 197 0.78 -1.34 -15.77
C ALA A 197 0.88 -2.69 -15.05
N LEU A 198 -0.23 -3.45 -14.92
CA LEU A 198 -0.19 -4.79 -14.36
C LEU A 198 0.11 -5.84 -15.43
N ILE A 199 -0.58 -5.85 -16.57
CA ILE A 199 -0.34 -6.87 -17.61
C ILE A 199 1.05 -6.66 -18.24
N GLY A 200 1.48 -5.43 -18.48
CA GLY A 200 2.81 -5.14 -19.02
C GLY A 200 3.94 -5.43 -18.03
N THR A 201 3.74 -5.23 -16.72
CA THR A 201 4.71 -5.71 -15.72
C THR A 201 4.67 -7.23 -15.61
N PHE A 202 3.50 -7.87 -15.69
CA PHE A 202 3.39 -9.33 -15.74
C PHE A 202 3.99 -9.95 -17.01
N GLU A 203 3.94 -9.29 -18.16
CA GLU A 203 4.57 -9.75 -19.40
C GLU A 203 6.09 -9.57 -19.35
N ALA A 204 6.57 -8.43 -18.84
CA ALA A 204 7.99 -8.21 -18.58
C ALA A 204 8.54 -9.14 -17.50
N ASP A 205 7.74 -9.41 -16.46
CA ASP A 205 8.05 -10.36 -15.40
C ASP A 205 7.88 -11.81 -15.87
N GLN A 206 7.00 -12.18 -16.79
CA GLN A 206 6.99 -13.53 -17.37
C GLN A 206 8.27 -13.83 -18.15
N GLN A 207 8.94 -12.80 -18.68
CA GLN A 207 10.28 -12.92 -19.25
C GLN A 207 11.39 -13.01 -18.18
N ALA A 208 11.13 -12.62 -16.93
CA ALA A 208 12.12 -12.53 -15.84
C ALA A 208 11.87 -13.48 -14.64
N ILE A 209 10.66 -14.01 -14.45
CA ILE A 209 10.21 -14.77 -13.30
C ILE A 209 10.30 -16.26 -13.64
N ARG A 210 11.39 -16.88 -13.19
CA ARG A 210 11.30 -18.20 -12.58
C ARG A 210 10.73 -17.99 -11.18
N TRP A 211 9.45 -18.26 -11.00
CA TRP A 211 8.86 -18.34 -9.67
C TRP A 211 9.62 -19.41 -8.88
N PRO A 212 9.96 -19.19 -7.60
CA PRO A 212 10.54 -20.26 -6.80
C PRO A 212 9.50 -21.40 -6.75
N ALA A 213 9.82 -22.50 -7.44
CA ALA A 213 9.01 -23.69 -7.38
C ALA A 213 8.81 -24.09 -5.91
N PRO A 214 7.62 -24.55 -5.52
CA PRO A 214 7.43 -25.10 -4.18
C PRO A 214 8.49 -26.20 -3.96
N PRO A 215 9.06 -26.30 -2.74
CA PRO A 215 10.08 -27.30 -2.47
C PRO A 215 9.51 -28.68 -2.77
N ILE A 216 10.10 -29.35 -3.77
CA ILE A 216 9.77 -30.73 -4.11
C ILE A 216 10.14 -31.56 -2.87
N GLN A 217 9.13 -31.97 -2.11
CA GLN A 217 9.31 -32.99 -1.07
C GLN A 217 9.71 -34.28 -1.77
N ARG A 218 11.00 -34.62 -1.70
CA ARG A 218 11.47 -35.92 -2.14
C ARG A 218 10.84 -36.98 -1.23
N PRO A 219 10.22 -38.04 -1.78
CA PRO A 219 9.75 -39.14 -0.96
C PRO A 219 10.98 -39.74 -0.25
N ARG A 220 10.89 -39.82 1.08
CA ARG A 220 11.82 -40.62 1.88
C ARG A 220 11.66 -42.06 1.42
N THR A 221 12.63 -42.56 0.67
CA THR A 221 12.78 -44.00 0.46
C THR A 221 13.08 -44.63 1.81
N ALA A 222 12.26 -45.63 2.15
CA ALA A 222 12.38 -46.47 3.34
C ALA A 222 13.67 -47.29 3.33
#